data_AF-V5YXM5-F1
#
_entry.id   AF-V5YXM5-F1
#
_cell.length_a   1.000
_cell.length_b   1.000
_cell.length_c   1.000
_cell.angle_alpha   90.00
_cell.angle_beta   90.00
_cell.angle_gamma   90.00
#
_symmetry.space_group_name_H-M   'P 1'
#
loop_
_entity.id
_entity.type
_entity.pdbx_description
1 polymer ?
#
loop_
_entity_poly.entity_id
_entity_poly.type
_entity_poly.pdbx_seq_one_letter_code
_entity_poly.pdbx_strand_id
1 'polypeptide(L)' 'GGVIGRYCDQPEMFPGVAHFHTIRVNQPTGKFYTTQFLREICDLWDLRGSGLTNLHGAT' A
#
# COMPACT_ATOMS: atom_id res chain seq x y z
N GLY A 1 -7.08 9.25 10.95
CA GLY A 1 -7.13 9.04 9.49
C GLY A 1 -6.21 7.89 9.12
N GLY A 2 -6.46 7.21 7.99
CA GLY A 2 -5.72 5.99 7.58
C GLY A 2 -5.06 6.07 6.19
N VAL A 3 -5.22 7.17 5.47
CA VAL A 3 -4.62 7.40 4.14
C VAL A 3 -3.72 8.63 4.21
N ILE A 4 -2.49 8.52 3.71
CA ILE A 4 -1.52 9.60 3.63
C ILE A 4 -1.36 10.00 2.16
N GLY A 5 -1.87 11.18 1.82
CA GLY A 5 -1.75 11.75 0.46
C GLY A 5 -0.31 12.17 0.16
N ARG A 6 0.13 11.87 -1.06
CA ARG A 6 1.44 12.26 -1.62
C ARG A 6 1.31 12.42 -3.12
N TYR A 7 1.98 13.45 -3.64
CA TYR A 7 1.95 13.87 -5.04
C TYR A 7 3.37 14.10 -5.53
N CYS A 8 3.66 13.73 -6.78
CA CYS A 8 4.94 13.97 -7.42
C CYS A 8 5.09 15.46 -7.79
N ASP A 9 6.30 16.00 -7.65
CA ASP A 9 6.65 17.38 -8.03
C ASP A 9 6.83 17.56 -9.55
N GLN A 10 6.95 16.45 -10.29
CA GLN A 10 7.13 16.40 -11.75
C GLN A 10 6.11 15.46 -12.40
N PRO A 11 4.80 15.76 -12.33
CA PRO A 11 3.74 14.86 -12.78
C PRO A 11 3.75 14.60 -14.30
N GLU A 12 4.26 15.53 -15.11
CA GLU A 12 4.39 15.35 -16.56
C GLU A 12 5.48 14.34 -16.94
N MET A 13 6.60 14.36 -16.20
CA MET A 13 7.70 13.40 -16.41
C MET A 13 7.36 12.03 -15.82
N PHE A 14 6.60 11.98 -14.71
CA PHE A 14 6.26 10.75 -14.00
C PHE A 14 4.75 10.60 -13.75
N PRO A 15 3.93 10.47 -14.81
CA PRO A 15 2.47 10.47 -14.68
C PRO A 15 1.93 9.30 -13.83
N GLY A 16 2.61 8.15 -13.83
CA GLY A 16 2.21 6.97 -13.06
C GLY A 16 2.29 7.14 -11.54
N VAL A 17 2.99 8.16 -11.05
CA VAL A 17 3.11 8.48 -9.61
C VAL A 17 2.70 9.91 -9.30
N ALA A 18 1.99 10.58 -10.22
CA ALA A 18 1.39 11.89 -9.96
C ALA A 18 0.58 11.86 -8.65
N HIS A 19 -0.14 10.76 -8.41
CA HIS A 19 -0.77 10.43 -7.14
C HIS A 19 -0.17 9.13 -6.59
N PHE A 20 0.46 9.18 -5.43
CA PHE A 20 1.11 8.02 -4.82
C PHE A 20 0.84 7.93 -3.32
N HIS A 21 -0.43 7.67 -2.99
CA HIS A 21 -0.92 7.68 -1.62
C HIS A 21 -0.54 6.39 -0.88
N THR A 22 -0.28 6.50 0.43
CA THR A 22 -0.06 5.34 1.30
C THR A 22 -1.33 5.04 2.11
N ILE A 23 -1.80 3.79 2.09
CA ILE A 23 -2.92 3.33 2.90
C ILE A 23 -2.37 2.49 4.07
N ARG A 24 -2.74 2.84 5.29
CA ARG A 24 -2.42 2.06 6.49
C ARG A 24 -3.52 1.03 6.73
N VAL A 25 -3.18 -0.25 6.67
CA VAL A 25 -4.08 -1.38 6.92
C VAL A 25 -3.75 -1.99 8.27
N ASN A 26 -4.78 -2.26 9.09
CA ASN A 26 -4.61 -2.81 10.42
C ASN A 26 -4.12 -4.26 10.37
N GLN A 27 -2.96 -4.55 10.96
CA GLN A 27 -2.41 -5.89 11.08
C GLN A 27 -3.03 -6.69 12.24
N PRO A 28 -3.05 -8.04 12.17
CA PRO A 28 -3.33 -8.88 13.32
C PRO A 28 -2.26 -8.70 14.42
N THR A 29 -2.69 -8.89 15.66
CA THR A 29 -1.80 -8.88 16.83
C THR A 29 -0.68 -9.89 16.66
N GLY A 30 0.55 -9.47 16.92
CA GLY A 30 1.73 -10.34 16.76
C GLY A 30 2.15 -10.61 15.31
N LYS A 31 1.44 -10.06 14.30
CA LYS A 31 1.78 -10.20 12.87
C LYS A 31 1.83 -11.65 12.38
N PHE A 32 1.01 -12.54 12.95
CA PHE A 32 0.85 -13.90 12.44
C PHE A 32 -0.22 -13.93 11.36
N TYR A 33 0.09 -14.55 10.22
CA TYR A 33 -0.79 -14.63 9.06
C TYR A 33 -0.92 -16.06 8.55
N THR A 34 -2.05 -16.35 7.92
CA THR A 34 -2.13 -17.47 6.99
C THR A 34 -1.65 -17.02 5.62
N THR A 35 -1.08 -17.95 4.84
CA THR A 35 -0.66 -17.63 3.47
C THR A 35 -1.84 -17.28 2.57
N GLN A 36 -3.03 -17.80 2.86
CA GLN A 36 -4.26 -17.43 2.17
C GLN A 36 -4.56 -15.93 2.34
N PHE A 37 -4.58 -15.44 3.58
CA PHE A 37 -4.89 -14.04 3.86
C PHE A 37 -3.90 -13.07 3.19
N LEU A 38 -2.60 -13.40 3.21
CA LEU A 38 -1.59 -12.57 2.53
C LEU A 38 -1.80 -12.52 1.01
N ARG A 39 -2.15 -13.65 0.39
CA ARG A 39 -2.44 -13.68 -1.05
C ARG A 39 -3.66 -12.84 -1.41
N GLU A 40 -4.72 -12.92 -0.61
CA GLU A 40 -5.93 -12.10 -0.82
C GLU A 40 -5.61 -10.58 -0.75
N ILE A 41 -4.72 -10.17 0.14
CA ILE A 41 -4.23 -8.77 0.19
C ILE A 41 -3.41 -8.43 -1.05
N CYS A 42 -2.50 -9.29 -1.48
CA CYS A 42 -1.69 -9.07 -2.69
C CYS A 42 -2.58 -8.93 -3.93
N ASP A 43 -3.53 -9.84 -4.14
CA ASP A 43 -4.44 -9.83 -5.29
C ASP A 43 -5.24 -8.52 -5.35
N LEU A 44 -5.69 -8.02 -4.19
CA LEU A 44 -6.39 -6.73 -4.10
C LEU A 44 -5.46 -5.55 -4.40
N TRP A 45 -4.23 -5.58 -3.89
CA TRP A 45 -3.27 -4.48 -4.05
C TRP A 45 -2.66 -4.43 -5.45
N ASP A 46 -2.49 -5.56 -6.12
CA ASP A 46 -2.06 -5.62 -7.51
C ASP A 46 -3.14 -5.04 -8.45
N LEU A 47 -4.43 -5.28 -8.14
CA LEU A 47 -5.53 -4.74 -8.93
C LEU A 47 -5.72 -3.22 -8.75
N ARG A 48 -5.49 -2.69 -7.55
CA ARG A 48 -5.92 -1.33 -7.17
C ARG A 48 -4.82 -0.40 -6.70
N GLY A 49 -3.63 -0.92 -6.46
CA GLY A 49 -2.48 -0.19 -5.92
C GLY A 49 -1.29 -0.28 -6.85
N SER A 50 -0.11 -0.08 -6.28
CA SER A 50 1.16 -0.10 -7.00
C SER A 50 1.86 -1.46 -6.98
N GLY A 51 1.30 -2.46 -6.28
CA GLY A 51 1.99 -3.71 -5.97
C GLY A 51 3.11 -3.57 -4.91
N LEU A 52 3.40 -2.35 -4.44
CA LEU A 52 4.45 -2.07 -3.46
C LEU A 52 3.87 -1.96 -2.04
N THR A 53 4.51 -2.62 -1.07
CA THR A 53 4.06 -2.62 0.33
C THR A 53 5.24 -2.47 1.30
N ASN A 54 4.95 -1.94 2.48
CA ASN A 54 5.80 -2.06 3.66
C ASN A 54 5.15 -3.09 4.61
N LEU A 55 5.86 -4.16 4.93
CA LEU A 55 5.46 -5.20 5.89
C LEU A 55 6.42 -5.16 7.09
N HIS A 56 6.29 -4.24 8.06
CA HIS A 56 5.20 -3.31 8.36
C HIS A 56 5.70 -1.87 8.51
N GLY A 57 4.76 -0.91 8.62
CA GLY A 57 5.08 0.42 9.14
C GLY A 57 5.56 0.36 10.61
N ALA A 58 6.40 1.32 11.00
CA ALA A 58 6.94 1.41 12.36
C ALA A 58 5.94 1.93 13.40
N THR A 59 4.76 2.42 12.96
CA THR A 59 3.78 3.16 13.78
C THR A 59 2.34 2.97 13.31
#